data_AF-A0A3D3PEH5-F1
#
_entry.id   AF-A0A3D3PEH5-F1
#
_cell.length_a   1.000
_cell.length_b   1.000
_cell.length_c   1.000
_cell.angle_alpha   90.00
_cell.angle_beta   90.00
_cell.angle_gamma   90.00
#
_symmetry.space_group_name_H-M   'P 1'
#
loop_
_entity.id
_entity.type
_entity.pdbx_description
1 polymer ?
#
loop_
_entity_poly.entity_id
_entity_poly.type
_entity_poly.pdbx_seq_one_letter_code
_entity_poly.pdbx_strand_id
1 'polypeptide(L)'
;FRSLMNCFAIAISVGLQYGVPLEEFVDKFTFTRFEPSGMVGGHDNIKSATSIIDYIFRMLGYEYLHRTDLVHVITEQNAVLGNPQLADEDVNPDPSNVAAPKA
;
A
#
# COMPACT_ATOMS: atom_id res chain seq x y z
N PHE A 1 -22.70 2.78 -7.11
CA PHE A 1 -21.26 2.93 -6.75
C PHE A 1 -20.84 4.35 -6.42
N ARG A 2 -21.05 5.37 -7.28
CA ARG A 2 -20.59 6.75 -6.99
C ARG A 2 -21.03 7.31 -5.63
N SER A 3 -22.30 7.13 -5.24
CA SER A 3 -22.81 7.67 -3.97
C SER A 3 -22.18 7.01 -2.74
N LEU A 4 -22.06 5.67 -2.72
CA LEU A 4 -21.47 4.95 -1.58
C LEU A 4 -19.98 5.24 -1.42
N MET A 5 -19.21 5.24 -2.52
CA MET A 5 -17.78 5.59 -2.47
C MET A 5 -17.56 7.05 -2.06
N ASN A 6 -18.47 7.96 -2.44
CA ASN A 6 -18.42 9.35 -1.99
C ASN A 6 -18.69 9.45 -0.48
N CYS A 7 -19.73 8.78 0.03
CA CYS A 7 -19.99 8.74 1.47
C CYS A 7 -18.82 8.10 2.24
N PHE A 8 -18.22 7.06 1.69
CA PHE A 8 -17.04 6.40 2.27
C PHE A 8 -15.85 7.36 2.34
N ALA A 9 -15.50 8.03 1.24
CA ALA A 9 -14.42 8.99 1.18
C ALA A 9 -14.62 10.13 2.20
N ILE A 10 -15.84 10.64 2.34
CA ILE A 10 -16.19 11.64 3.36
C ILE A 10 -15.98 11.09 4.77
N ALA A 11 -16.47 9.88 5.07
CA ALA A 11 -16.33 9.27 6.39
C ALA A 11 -14.86 9.07 6.80
N ILE A 12 -14.02 8.56 5.89
CA ILE A 12 -12.58 8.40 6.14
C ILE A 12 -11.91 9.76 6.32
N SER A 13 -12.23 10.74 5.46
CA SER A 13 -11.67 12.09 5.56
C SER A 13 -12.00 12.74 6.91
N VAL A 14 -13.24 12.60 7.37
CA VAL A 14 -13.66 13.09 8.70
C VAL A 14 -12.94 12.32 9.79
N GLY A 15 -12.87 10.99 9.73
CA GLY A 15 -12.17 10.19 10.74
C GLY A 15 -10.72 10.60 10.94
N LEU A 16 -9.97 10.77 9.85
CA LEU A 16 -8.58 11.22 9.90
C LEU A 16 -8.45 12.64 10.48
N GLN A 17 -9.34 13.57 10.11
CA GLN A 17 -9.33 14.95 10.63
C GLN A 17 -9.63 15.02 12.13
N TYR A 18 -10.42 14.09 12.67
CA TYR A 18 -10.78 14.04 14.09
C TYR A 18 -9.83 13.17 14.93
N GLY A 19 -8.69 12.77 14.37
CA GLY A 19 -7.60 12.12 15.10
C GLY A 19 -7.65 10.60 15.13
N VAL A 20 -8.46 9.95 14.28
CA VAL A 20 -8.36 8.50 14.10
C VAL A 20 -7.06 8.19 13.35
N PRO A 21 -6.17 7.35 13.90
CA PRO A 21 -4.88 7.06 13.28
C PRO A 21 -5.06 6.31 11.96
N LEU A 22 -4.21 6.62 10.97
CA LEU A 22 -4.23 5.96 9.66
C LEU A 22 -4.00 4.45 9.76
N GLU A 23 -3.11 4.02 10.66
CA GLU A 23 -2.80 2.60 10.89
C GLU A 23 -4.06 1.77 11.20
N GLU A 24 -4.96 2.30 12.03
CA GLU A 24 -6.22 1.64 12.38
C GLU A 24 -7.11 1.44 11.15
N PHE A 25 -7.14 2.40 10.22
CA PHE A 25 -7.86 2.24 8.96
C PHE A 25 -7.18 1.21 8.06
N VAL A 26 -5.86 1.26 7.93
CA VAL A 26 -5.09 0.30 7.11
C VAL A 26 -5.34 -1.13 7.59
N ASP A 27 -5.26 -1.38 8.89
CA ASP A 27 -5.48 -2.71 9.46
C ASP A 27 -6.90 -3.23 9.27
N LYS A 28 -7.91 -2.35 9.32
CA LYS A 28 -9.31 -2.76 9.18
C LYS A 28 -9.76 -2.94 7.74
N PHE A 29 -9.21 -2.16 6.81
CA PHE A 29 -9.71 -2.09 5.44
C PHE A 29 -8.84 -2.81 4.42
N THR A 30 -7.60 -3.16 4.75
CA THR A 30 -6.78 -4.05 3.92
C THR A 30 -7.39 -5.44 3.83
N PHE A 31 -7.17 -6.11 2.71
CA PHE A 31 -7.68 -7.43 2.35
C PHE A 31 -9.21 -7.56 2.28
N THR A 32 -9.94 -6.46 2.43
CA THR A 32 -11.40 -6.46 2.27
C THR A 32 -11.76 -6.75 0.81
N ARG A 33 -12.68 -7.71 0.62
CA ARG A 33 -13.14 -8.13 -0.70
C ARG A 33 -14.40 -7.38 -1.10
N PHE A 34 -14.32 -6.67 -2.22
CA PHE A 34 -15.44 -6.01 -2.87
C PHE A 34 -15.18 -5.98 -4.38
N GLU A 35 -16.24 -6.12 -5.16
CA GLU A 35 -16.18 -5.88 -6.59
C GLU A 35 -16.14 -4.36 -6.87
N PRO A 36 -15.31 -3.89 -7.81
CA PRO A 36 -14.42 -4.65 -8.68
C PRO A 36 -13.08 -5.03 -8.02
N SER A 37 -12.59 -6.22 -8.37
CA SER A 37 -11.27 -6.75 -7.96
C SER A 37 -10.41 -7.09 -9.19
N GLY A 38 -9.07 -7.16 -9.02
CA GLY A 38 -8.19 -7.58 -10.10
C GLY A 38 -6.82 -6.92 -10.14
N MET A 39 -6.23 -6.91 -11.34
CA MET A 39 -4.88 -6.39 -11.58
C MET A 39 -4.87 -4.86 -11.53
N VAL A 40 -3.87 -4.30 -10.84
CA VAL A 40 -3.67 -2.87 -10.71
C VAL A 40 -2.68 -2.43 -11.79
N GLY A 41 -3.10 -1.49 -12.63
CA GLY A 41 -2.23 -0.84 -13.61
C GLY A 41 -1.52 0.38 -13.03
N GLY A 42 -0.25 0.56 -13.37
CA GLY A 42 0.49 1.80 -13.09
C GLY A 42 1.07 1.95 -11.68
N HIS A 43 1.02 0.91 -10.84
CA HIS A 43 1.69 0.91 -9.53
C HIS A 43 2.83 -0.13 -9.50
N ASP A 44 3.99 0.27 -8.99
CA ASP A 44 5.17 -0.59 -9.00
C ASP A 44 5.11 -1.67 -7.91
N ASN A 45 4.62 -1.32 -6.71
CA ASN A 45 4.59 -2.24 -5.57
C ASN A 45 3.31 -3.10 -5.45
N ILE A 46 2.15 -2.59 -5.90
CA ILE A 46 0.86 -3.29 -5.79
C ILE A 46 0.43 -3.76 -7.19
N LYS A 47 0.51 -5.07 -7.46
CA LYS A 47 0.18 -5.65 -8.78
C LYS A 47 -1.28 -6.11 -8.89
N SER A 48 -1.91 -6.45 -7.78
CA SER A 48 -3.33 -6.80 -7.73
C SER A 48 -3.94 -6.40 -6.39
N ALA A 49 -5.25 -6.18 -6.38
CA ALA A 49 -6.01 -5.86 -5.19
C ALA A 49 -7.34 -6.60 -5.17
N THR A 50 -7.82 -6.91 -3.97
CA THR A 50 -9.09 -7.62 -3.77
C THR A 50 -10.30 -6.69 -3.75
N SER A 51 -10.06 -5.38 -3.75
CA SER A 51 -11.05 -4.33 -3.98
C SER A 51 -10.37 -2.98 -4.23
N ILE A 52 -11.15 -1.97 -4.65
CA ILE A 52 -10.70 -0.57 -4.70
C ILE A 52 -10.30 -0.06 -3.30
N ILE A 53 -11.04 -0.47 -2.27
CA ILE A 53 -10.78 -0.06 -0.88
C ILE A 53 -9.46 -0.67 -0.40
N ASP A 54 -9.27 -1.98 -0.63
CA ASP A 54 -8.02 -2.70 -0.35
C ASP A 54 -6.82 -1.98 -1.02
N TYR A 55 -6.94 -1.66 -2.30
CA TYR A 55 -5.88 -0.93 -3.02
C TYR A 55 -5.53 0.41 -2.36
N ILE A 56 -6.54 1.24 -2.03
CA ILE A 56 -6.32 2.56 -1.43
C ILE A 56 -5.58 2.42 -0.10
N PHE A 57 -6.03 1.54 0.80
CA PHE A 57 -5.41 1.41 2.12
C PHE A 57 -4.05 0.72 2.09
N ARG A 58 -3.81 -0.21 1.17
CA ARG A 58 -2.47 -0.76 0.95
C ARG A 58 -1.50 0.31 0.44
N MET A 59 -1.94 1.15 -0.50
CA MET A 59 -1.13 2.26 -1.00
C MET A 59 -0.86 3.29 0.11
N LEU A 60 -1.89 3.68 0.88
CA LEU A 60 -1.71 4.61 1.99
C LEU A 60 -0.80 4.05 3.08
N GLY A 61 -0.93 2.77 3.42
CA GLY A 61 -0.04 2.09 4.38
C GLY A 61 1.40 2.02 3.89
N TYR A 62 1.60 1.76 2.60
CA TYR A 62 2.94 1.74 2.01
C TYR A 62 3.59 3.13 1.95
N GLU A 63 2.86 4.14 1.47
CA GLU A 63 3.38 5.52 1.27
C GLU A 63 3.58 6.28 2.58
N TYR A 64 2.62 6.17 3.53
CA TYR A 64 2.61 7.01 4.73
C TYR A 64 3.05 6.28 6.01
N LEU A 65 2.91 4.96 6.07
CA LEU A 65 3.32 4.16 7.24
C LEU A 65 4.55 3.29 6.94
N HIS A 66 5.10 3.35 5.73
CA HIS A 66 6.24 2.55 5.27
C HIS A 66 6.04 1.03 5.46
N ARG A 67 4.79 0.57 5.39
CA ARG A 67 4.44 -0.84 5.53
C ARG A 67 4.71 -1.60 4.24
N THR A 68 5.82 -2.34 4.23
CA THR A 68 6.25 -3.19 3.10
C THR A 68 5.56 -4.56 3.09
N ASP A 69 4.91 -4.96 4.19
CA ASP A 69 4.20 -6.24 4.31
C ASP A 69 2.88 -6.26 3.50
N LEU A 70 2.37 -5.09 3.12
CA LEU A 70 1.11 -4.93 2.41
C LEU A 70 1.26 -5.00 0.88
N VAL A 71 2.48 -4.91 0.35
CA VAL A 71 2.76 -4.84 -1.10
C VAL A 71 3.28 -6.17 -1.64
N HIS A 72 3.20 -6.35 -2.96
CA HIS A 72 3.67 -7.58 -3.61
C HIS A 72 5.14 -7.51 -4.03
N VAL A 73 5.62 -6.31 -4.35
CA VAL A 73 7.01 -6.05 -4.77
C VAL A 73 7.52 -4.88 -3.94
N ILE A 74 8.68 -5.03 -3.31
CA ILE A 74 9.36 -3.93 -2.61
C ILE A 74 10.36 -3.34 -3.61
N THR A 75 10.13 -2.09 -4.03
CA THR A 75 11.09 -1.36 -4.87
C THR A 75 11.98 -0.57 -3.93
N GLU A 76 13.29 -0.55 -4.17
CA GLU A 76 14.32 0.07 -3.31
C GLU A 76 14.08 1.57 -3.02
N GLN A 77 13.20 2.25 -3.77
CA GLN A 77 12.99 3.69 -3.71
C GLN A 77 12.46 4.24 -2.37
N ASN A 78 11.80 3.44 -1.53
CA ASN A 78 11.30 3.90 -0.22
C ASN A 78 12.07 3.32 0.99
N ALA A 79 13.11 2.51 0.79
CA ALA A 79 13.88 1.91 1.89
C ALA A 79 14.80 2.93 2.63
N VAL A 80 15.00 4.13 2.08
CA VAL A 80 16.09 5.02 2.51
C VAL A 80 15.66 6.15 3.47
N LEU A 81 14.37 6.37 3.69
CA LEU A 81 13.91 7.48 4.53
C LEU A 81 13.58 7.01 5.97
N GLY A 82 14.63 6.83 6.78
CA GLY A 82 14.51 7.17 8.21
C GLY A 82 14.99 6.19 9.27
N ASN A 83 15.59 5.03 8.95
CA ASN A 83 16.09 4.14 10.01
C ASN A 83 17.57 3.73 9.82
N PRO A 84 18.52 4.26 10.62
CA PRO A 84 19.95 3.92 10.54
C PRO A 84 20.27 2.45 10.86
N GLN A 85 19.30 1.70 11.38
CA GLN A 85 19.45 0.30 11.79
C GLN A 85 19.22 -0.71 10.64
N LEU A 86 18.89 -0.24 9.44
CA LEU A 86 18.74 -1.05 8.22
C LEU A 86 19.96 -0.92 7.29
N ALA A 87 21.15 -1.17 7.81
CA ALA A 87 22.23 -1.60 6.94
C ALA A 87 21.87 -3.04 6.51
N ASP A 88 21.34 -3.17 5.31
CA ASP A 88 20.87 -4.43 4.75
C ASP A 88 22.06 -5.38 4.49
N GLU A 89 22.26 -6.37 5.38
CA GLU A 89 23.17 -7.50 5.14
C GLU A 89 22.45 -8.67 4.46
N ASP A 90 21.13 -8.60 4.26
CA ASP A 90 20.34 -9.66 3.64
C ASP A 90 20.37 -9.52 2.12
N VAL A 91 21.50 -9.92 1.53
CA VAL A 91 21.63 -10.11 0.08
C VAL A 91 20.57 -11.13 -0.37
N ASN A 92 19.56 -10.66 -1.10
CA ASN A 92 18.57 -11.53 -1.73
C ASN A 92 19.28 -12.51 -2.69
N PRO A 93 19.28 -13.82 -2.41
CA PRO A 93 20.03 -14.81 -3.19
C PRO A 93 19.34 -15.17 -4.52
N ASP A 94 18.12 -14.66 -4.77
CA ASP A 94 17.36 -14.95 -5.98
C ASP A 94 17.45 -13.78 -6.99
N PRO A 95 18.29 -13.90 -8.04
CA PRO A 95 18.49 -12.85 -9.03
C PRO A 95 17.29 -12.64 -9.96
N SER A 96 16.24 -13.46 -9.87
CA SER A 96 15.05 -13.35 -10.73
C SER A 96 14.05 -12.28 -10.28
N ASN A 97 14.14 -11.81 -9.03
CA ASN A 97 13.23 -10.83 -8.44
C ASN A 97 13.79 -9.40 -8.40
N VAL A 98 14.96 -9.16 -9.00
CA VAL A 98 15.55 -7.82 -9.09
C VAL A 98 14.90 -7.07 -10.25
N ALA A 99 14.09 -6.06 -9.96
CA ALA A 99 13.50 -5.20 -10.97
C ALA A 99 14.61 -4.41 -11.68
N ALA A 100 14.84 -4.69 -12.96
CA ALA A 100 15.76 -3.90 -13.77
C ALA A 100 15.22 -2.46 -13.91
N PRO A 101 16.05 -1.42 -13.66
CA PRO A 101 15.65 -0.05 -13.94
C PRO A 101 15.40 0.09 -15.45
N LYS A 102 14.18 0.51 -15.81
CA LYS A 102 13.81 0.72 -17.21
C LYS A 102 14.51 1.99 -17.70
N ALA A 103 15.34 1.87 -18.73
CA ALA A 103 16.03 2.97 -19.41
C ALA A 103 15.07 3.92 -20.13
#